data_AF-A0A7W8PTN9-F1
#
_entry.id   AF-A0A7W8PTN9-F1
#
_cell.length_a   1.000
_cell.length_b   1.000
_cell.length_c   1.000
_cell.angle_alpha   90.00
_cell.angle_beta   90.00
_cell.angle_gamma   90.00
#
_symmetry.space_group_name_H-M   'P 1'
#
loop_
_entity.id
_entity.type
_entity.pdbx_description
1 polymer ?
#
loop_
_entity_poly.entity_id
_entity_poly.type
_entity_poly.pdbx_seq_one_letter_code
_entity_poly.pdbx_strand_id
1 'polypeptide(L)'
;MPQDPLHLASISKRPFAYFLLCAGLFVATVTAALLYGVSRPQTPVIEEQERLAVDQCWRSSQDSTQSRPSRRFQEDACREMEAQFRSKFRHGR
;
A
#
# COMPACT_ATOMS: atom_id res chain seq x y z
N MET A 1 -0.29 -52.16 -44.17
CA MET A 1 -0.55 -51.45 -42.91
C MET A 1 -0.18 -50.00 -43.12
N PRO A 2 -1.14 -49.08 -43.26
CA PRO A 2 -0.83 -47.66 -43.37
C PRO A 2 -0.44 -47.14 -41.99
N GLN A 3 0.64 -46.36 -41.94
CA GLN A 3 1.02 -45.58 -40.77
C GLN A 3 0.32 -44.22 -40.89
N ASP A 4 -0.52 -43.88 -39.91
CA ASP A 4 -1.06 -42.53 -39.75
C ASP A 4 0.01 -41.64 -39.11
N PRO A 5 0.55 -40.62 -39.80
CA PRO A 5 1.31 -39.59 -39.12
C PRO A 5 0.31 -38.56 -38.60
N LEU A 6 0.09 -38.64 -37.29
CA LEU A 6 0.17 -37.48 -36.40
C LEU A 6 -0.28 -36.16 -37.06
N HIS A 7 -1.59 -35.88 -36.97
CA HIS A 7 -2.17 -34.57 -37.21
C HIS A 7 -1.58 -33.60 -36.16
N LEU A 8 -0.33 -33.16 -36.36
CA LEU A 8 0.24 -32.04 -35.63
C LEU A 8 -0.59 -30.83 -36.02
N ALA A 9 -1.49 -30.45 -35.12
CA ALA A 9 -2.23 -29.21 -35.18
C ALA A 9 -1.26 -28.09 -35.55
N SER A 10 -1.39 -27.57 -36.76
CA SER A 10 -0.74 -26.33 -37.19
C SER A 10 -1.39 -25.22 -36.37
N ILE A 11 -0.92 -25.06 -35.14
CA ILE A 11 -1.23 -23.89 -34.33
C ILE A 11 -0.58 -22.74 -35.08
N SER A 12 -1.39 -21.98 -35.79
CA SER A 12 -0.98 -20.71 -36.39
C SER A 12 -0.31 -19.90 -35.27
N LYS A 13 1.01 -19.75 -35.36
CA LYS A 13 1.83 -19.17 -34.28
C LYS A 13 1.55 -17.68 -34.08
N ARG A 14 0.92 -17.04 -35.07
CA ARG A 14 0.59 -15.62 -35.10
C ARG A 14 -0.48 -15.24 -34.05
N PRO A 15 -1.70 -15.80 -34.04
CA PRO A 15 -2.70 -15.48 -33.02
C PRO A 15 -2.23 -15.82 -31.61
N PHE A 16 -1.45 -16.91 -31.44
CA PHE A 16 -0.88 -17.26 -30.14
C PHE A 16 0.16 -16.23 -29.66
N ALA A 17 1.05 -15.77 -30.54
CA ALA A 17 2.01 -14.72 -30.21
C ALA A 17 1.33 -13.38 -29.87
N TYR A 18 0.27 -13.00 -30.60
CA TYR A 18 -0.52 -11.82 -30.27
C TYR A 18 -1.21 -11.93 -28.91
N PHE A 19 -1.78 -13.09 -28.60
CA PHE A 19 -2.40 -13.33 -27.30
C PHE A 19 -1.40 -13.18 -26.15
N LEU A 20 -0.21 -13.78 -26.27
CA LEU A 20 0.84 -13.65 -25.26
C LEU A 20 1.31 -12.20 -25.09
N LEU A 21 1.44 -11.45 -26.20
CA LEU A 21 1.82 -10.05 -26.16
C LEU A 21 0.76 -9.18 -25.48
N CYS A 22 -0.52 -9.37 -25.80
CA CYS A 22 -1.62 -8.67 -25.12
C CYS A 22 -1.69 -9.00 -23.63
N ALA A 23 -1.52 -10.28 -23.26
CA ALA A 23 -1.51 -10.70 -21.86
C ALA A 23 -0.32 -10.07 -21.10
N GLY A 24 0.87 -10.07 -21.70
CA GLY A 24 2.06 -9.42 -21.12
C GLY A 24 1.87 -7.92 -20.93
N LEU A 25 1.32 -7.23 -21.94
CA LEU A 25 1.00 -5.79 -21.85
C LEU A 25 -0.03 -5.49 -20.77
N PHE A 26 -1.05 -6.33 -20.62
CA PHE A 26 -2.06 -6.18 -19.58
C PHE A 26 -1.44 -6.31 -18.18
N VAL A 27 -0.63 -7.34 -17.94
CA VAL A 27 0.07 -7.51 -16.67
C VAL A 27 0.98 -6.31 -16.40
N ALA A 28 1.77 -5.88 -17.39
CA ALA A 28 2.66 -4.74 -17.25
C ALA A 28 1.91 -3.43 -16.92
N THR A 29 0.77 -3.17 -17.57
CA THR A 29 -0.04 -1.97 -17.29
C THR A 29 -0.68 -2.02 -15.92
N VAL A 30 -1.23 -3.16 -15.49
CA VAL A 30 -1.77 -3.33 -14.13
C VAL A 30 -0.67 -3.14 -13.08
N THR A 31 0.49 -3.78 -13.27
CA THR A 31 1.62 -3.60 -12.36
C THR A 31 2.09 -2.15 -12.31
N ALA A 32 2.21 -1.47 -13.46
CA ALA A 32 2.58 -0.06 -13.50
C ALA A 32 1.55 0.83 -12.79
N ALA A 33 0.25 0.56 -12.95
CA ALA A 33 -0.81 1.29 -12.27
C ALA A 33 -0.76 1.10 -10.74
N LEU A 34 -0.51 -0.13 -10.27
CA LEU A 34 -0.33 -0.43 -8.85
C LEU A 34 0.91 0.27 -8.30
N LEU A 35 2.06 0.14 -8.98
CA LEU A 35 3.31 0.81 -8.61
C LEU A 35 3.11 2.32 -8.54
N TYR A 36 2.44 2.91 -9.53
CA TYR A 36 2.10 4.32 -9.52
C TYR A 36 1.18 4.69 -8.35
N GLY A 37 0.19 3.87 -8.03
CA GLY A 37 -0.69 4.09 -6.87
C GLY A 37 0.06 4.07 -5.54
N VAL A 38 0.94 3.08 -5.32
CA VAL A 38 1.67 2.93 -4.04
C VAL A 38 2.89 3.85 -3.93
N SER A 39 3.47 4.30 -5.05
CA SER A 39 4.63 5.21 -5.05
C SER A 39 4.24 6.68 -5.01
N ARG A 40 2.97 7.02 -5.30
CA ARG A 40 2.46 8.37 -5.13
C ARG A 40 2.47 8.71 -3.63
N PRO A 41 3.18 9.77 -3.21
CA PRO A 41 3.11 10.22 -1.84
C PRO A 41 1.71 10.81 -1.63
N GLN A 42 0.82 10.09 -0.95
CA GLN A 42 -0.38 10.65 -0.34
C GLN A 42 -0.02 11.54 0.87
N THR A 43 1.17 12.16 0.87
CA THR A 43 1.79 12.76 2.05
C THR A 43 0.94 13.84 2.70
N PRO A 44 0.33 14.83 2.01
CA PRO A 44 -0.35 15.89 2.75
C PRO A 44 -1.61 15.39 3.47
N VAL A 45 -2.39 14.51 2.84
CA VAL A 45 -3.63 13.98 3.43
C VAL A 45 -3.32 12.97 4.55
N ILE A 46 -2.33 12.10 4.35
CA ILE A 46 -1.94 11.11 5.36
C ILE A 46 -1.21 11.79 6.53
N GLU A 47 -0.38 12.81 6.27
CA GLU A 47 0.25 13.62 7.31
C GLU A 47 -0.79 14.38 8.15
N GLU A 48 -1.80 14.96 7.52
CA GLU A 48 -2.89 15.62 8.23
C GLU A 48 -3.68 14.61 9.10
N GLN A 49 -4.00 13.43 8.57
CA GLN A 49 -4.69 12.38 9.32
C GLN A 49 -3.88 11.86 10.51
N GLU A 50 -2.59 11.58 10.30
CA GLU A 50 -1.69 11.12 11.37
C GLU A 50 -1.48 12.22 12.42
N ARG A 51 -1.40 13.50 12.01
CA ARG A 51 -1.34 14.64 12.94
C ARG A 51 -2.61 14.76 13.77
N LEU A 52 -3.79 14.61 13.15
CA LEU A 52 -5.08 14.61 13.86
C LEU A 52 -5.17 13.47 14.87
N ALA A 53 -4.61 12.29 14.57
CA ALA A 53 -4.57 11.17 15.50
C ALA A 53 -3.69 11.46 16.74
N VAL A 54 -2.53 12.10 16.55
CA VAL A 54 -1.66 12.56 17.65
C VAL A 54 -2.39 13.60 18.51
N ASP A 55 -3.04 14.59 17.88
CA ASP A 55 -3.79 15.64 18.60
C ASP A 55 -5.00 15.06 19.36
N GLN A 56 -5.66 14.04 18.80
CA GLN A 56 -6.75 13.33 19.48
C GLN A 56 -6.24 12.51 20.68
N CYS A 57 -5.08 11.88 20.57
CA CYS A 57 -4.43 11.21 21.69
C CYS A 57 -4.20 12.19 22.85
N TRP A 58 -3.60 13.36 22.58
CA TRP A 58 -3.35 14.38 23.60
C TRP A 58 -4.63 14.97 24.22
N ARG A 59 -5.73 15.05 23.45
CA ARG A 59 -7.03 15.42 24.01
C ARG A 59 -7.57 14.33 24.94
N SER A 60 -7.43 13.06 24.58
CA SER A 60 -7.88 11.94 25.43
C SER A 60 -7.07 11.79 26.72
N SER A 61 -5.77 12.06 26.70
CA SER A 61 -4.91 11.94 27.90
C SER A 61 -5.19 13.00 28.97
N GLN A 62 -5.81 14.11 28.56
CA GLN A 62 -6.25 15.19 29.45
C GLN A 62 -7.63 14.94 30.08
N ASP A 63 -8.29 13.83 29.75
CA ASP A 63 -9.59 13.48 30.34
C ASP A 63 -9.45 13.26 31.85
N SER A 64 -10.12 14.13 32.62
CA SER A 64 -10.11 14.13 34.08
C SER A 64 -10.87 12.94 34.69
N THR A 65 -11.65 12.21 33.90
CA THR A 65 -12.40 11.03 34.37
C THR A 65 -11.51 9.79 34.51
N GLN A 66 -10.30 9.81 33.95
CA GLN A 66 -9.37 8.69 34.01
C GLN A 66 -8.55 8.65 35.32
N SER A 67 -8.21 7.44 35.76
CA SER A 67 -7.32 7.22 36.90
C SER A 67 -5.90 7.74 36.61
N ARG A 68 -5.17 8.17 37.65
CA ARG A 68 -3.79 8.69 37.47
C ARG A 68 -2.84 7.73 36.74
N PRO A 69 -2.84 6.41 37.00
CA PRO A 69 -2.01 5.48 36.23
C PRO A 69 -2.41 5.40 34.76
N SER A 70 -3.72 5.36 34.47
CA SER A 70 -4.25 5.34 33.09
C SER A 70 -3.79 6.57 32.30
N ARG A 71 -3.88 7.76 32.91
CA ARG A 71 -3.42 9.00 32.28
C ARG A 71 -1.93 8.98 31.94
N ARG A 72 -1.08 8.47 32.85
CA ARG A 72 0.36 8.34 32.58
C ARG A 72 0.65 7.38 31.43
N PHE A 73 0.01 6.21 31.40
CA PHE A 73 0.16 5.27 30.28
C PHE A 73 -0.28 5.88 28.95
N GLN A 74 -1.37 6.67 28.98
CA GLN A 74 -1.88 7.35 27.79
C GLN A 74 -0.94 8.48 27.32
N GLU A 75 -0.38 9.26 28.24
CA GLU A 75 0.64 10.28 27.94
C GLU A 75 1.90 9.68 27.30
N ASP A 76 2.34 8.51 27.78
CA ASP A 76 3.50 7.80 27.21
C ASP A 76 3.18 7.24 25.81
N ALA A 77 1.97 6.72 25.59
CA ALA A 77 1.50 6.31 24.27
C ALA A 77 1.42 7.50 23.28
N CYS A 78 0.92 8.66 23.72
CA CYS A 78 0.87 9.85 22.87
C CYS A 78 2.27 10.36 22.51
N ARG A 79 3.23 10.31 23.45
CA ARG A 79 4.64 10.64 23.17
C ARG A 79 5.25 9.72 22.12
N GLU A 80 4.97 8.44 22.18
CA GLU A 80 5.46 7.47 21.19
C GLU A 80 4.83 7.72 19.82
N MET A 81 3.52 7.97 19.76
CA MET A 81 2.84 8.33 18.50
C MET A 81 3.45 9.59 17.87
N GLU A 82 3.74 10.62 18.66
CA GLU A 82 4.37 11.84 18.19
C GLU A 82 5.81 11.59 17.70
N ALA A 83 6.57 10.72 18.35
CA ALA A 83 7.90 10.32 17.90
C ALA A 83 7.85 9.58 16.56
N GLN A 84 6.87 8.68 16.37
CA GLN A 84 6.65 7.98 15.11
C GLN A 84 6.22 8.93 14.00
N PHE A 85 5.32 9.87 14.28
CA PHE A 85 4.92 10.91 13.34
C PHE A 85 6.13 11.71 12.86
N ARG A 86 6.92 12.25 13.80
CA ARG A 86 8.14 12.99 13.46
C ARG A 86 9.12 12.13 12.64
N SER A 87 9.32 10.86 13.01
CA SER A 87 10.23 9.98 12.27
C SER A 87 9.76 9.71 10.82
N LYS A 88 8.47 9.41 10.63
CA LYS A 88 7.83 9.13 9.33
C LYS A 88 7.92 10.33 8.38
N PHE A 89 7.68 11.55 8.87
CA PHE A 89 7.57 12.75 8.03
C PHE A 89 8.83 13.64 8.00
N ARG A 90 9.83 13.41 8.86
CA ARG A 90 11.11 14.18 8.84
C ARG A 90 11.96 13.91 7.61
N HIS A 91 11.85 12.73 6.98
CA HIS A 91 12.66 12.34 5.81
C HIS A 91 12.00 12.69 4.46
N GLY A 92 10.81 13.31 4.47
CA GLY A 92 10.06 13.67 3.27
C GLY A 92 10.15 15.16 2.87
N ARG A 93 11.04 15.94 3.49
CA ARG A 93 11.32 17.34 3.15
C ARG A 93 12.70 17.50 2.53
#